data_AF-A0A2S7QFY6-F1
#
_entry.id   AF-A0A2S7QFY6-F1
#
_cell.length_a   1.000
_cell.length_b   1.000
_cell.length_c   1.000
_cell.angle_alpha   90.00
_cell.angle_beta   90.00
_cell.angle_gamma   90.00
#
_symmetry.space_group_name_H-M   'P 1'
#
loop_
_entity.id
_entity.type
_entity.pdbx_description
1 polymer ?
#
loop_
_entity_poly.entity_id
_entity_poly.type
_entity_poly.pdbx_seq_one_letter_code
_entity_poly.pdbx_strand_id
1 'polypeptide(L)'
;MLMQEIEEYDNEYPCESADDIVFTAARRSQQAKRLQKKSPYTLAPVQQVGLCIGRGFKRMRGDLSFNISTLVVSSLVSMIVSIIFYDLPNDTSSMYNRSTLLFFLIILTALTSSLEVKLSFIMLLGSDSHSFQLYDRRQTVEKHARYAFVHPFAEAISSIVCDLPYTLLNCLFFSITLYFTTNLRKSLSAFFIFLGFSMLTTMVLFMFFRSIGAASRSLAQALYATAIAILVYTTDFLCSNFVPSGEDYMKVSPRNRMCSIVGATLEGDTVSGSDYLRLGFGYGESHMVSIACS
;
A
#
# COMPACT_ATOMS: atom_id res chain seq x y z
N MET A 1 10.93 -42.44 15.68
CA MET A 1 11.56 -41.95 16.92
C MET A 1 10.76 -40.82 17.53
N LEU A 2 10.71 -39.61 16.95
CA LEU A 2 10.00 -38.46 17.56
C LEU A 2 8.50 -38.70 17.79
N MET A 3 7.81 -39.37 16.86
CA MET A 3 6.39 -39.73 17.02
C MET A 3 6.14 -40.76 18.13
N GLN A 4 7.12 -41.65 18.39
CA GLN A 4 7.04 -42.68 19.43
C GLN A 4 7.28 -42.07 20.82
N GLU A 5 8.23 -41.14 20.92
CA GLU A 5 8.45 -40.37 22.15
C GLU A 5 7.24 -39.50 22.52
N ILE A 6 6.54 -38.92 21.53
CA ILE A 6 5.30 -38.16 21.77
C ILE A 6 4.19 -39.09 22.30
N GLU A 7 4.03 -40.28 21.73
CA GLU A 7 3.02 -41.26 22.17
C GLU A 7 3.29 -41.81 23.57
N GLU A 8 4.56 -42.04 23.91
CA GLU A 8 4.99 -42.50 25.23
C GLU A 8 4.79 -41.40 26.28
N TYR A 9 5.08 -40.15 25.93
CA TYR A 9 4.84 -38.97 26.77
C TYR A 9 3.34 -38.70 26.99
N ASP A 10 2.51 -38.78 25.95
CA ASP A 10 1.05 -38.58 26.07
C ASP A 10 0.38 -39.67 26.92
N ASN A 11 0.93 -40.90 26.94
CA ASN A 11 0.48 -41.97 27.82
C ASN A 11 0.93 -41.77 29.27
N GLU A 12 2.11 -41.19 29.50
CA GLU A 12 2.63 -40.91 30.84
C GLU A 12 1.92 -39.69 31.50
N TYR A 13 1.48 -38.72 30.69
CA TYR A 13 0.78 -37.51 31.14
C TYR A 13 -0.60 -37.36 30.45
N PRO A 14 -1.62 -38.13 30.86
CA PRO A 14 -2.96 -38.01 30.28
C PRO A 14 -3.60 -36.64 30.56
N CYS A 15 -4.37 -36.14 29.59
CA CYS A 15 -5.18 -34.92 29.72
C CYS A 15 -6.11 -34.99 30.96
N GLU A 16 -6.14 -33.93 31.77
CA GLU A 16 -6.83 -33.80 33.07
C GLU A 16 -6.16 -34.51 34.26
N SER A 17 -4.83 -34.66 34.22
CA SER A 17 -4.04 -35.09 35.38
C SER A 17 -4.01 -34.05 36.51
N ALA A 18 -3.55 -34.43 37.70
CA ALA A 18 -3.39 -33.49 38.82
C ALA A 18 -2.46 -32.31 38.47
N ASP A 19 -1.45 -32.56 37.62
CA ASP A 19 -0.51 -31.55 37.14
C ASP A 19 -1.18 -30.55 36.18
N ASP A 20 -2.16 -30.98 35.38
CA ASP A 20 -2.94 -30.09 34.52
C ASP A 20 -3.75 -29.06 35.33
N ILE A 21 -4.26 -29.46 36.50
CA ILE A 21 -5.00 -28.57 37.40
C ILE A 21 -4.06 -27.51 37.98
N VAL A 22 -2.86 -27.91 38.43
CA VAL A 22 -1.83 -27.00 38.94
C VAL A 22 -1.34 -26.05 37.84
N PHE A 23 -1.10 -26.58 36.64
CA PHE A 23 -0.69 -25.80 35.48
C PHE A 23 -1.78 -24.79 35.07
N THR A 24 -3.04 -25.20 35.03
CA THR A 24 -4.17 -24.33 34.68
C THR A 24 -4.36 -23.23 35.74
N ALA A 25 -4.18 -23.55 37.03
CA ALA A 25 -4.23 -22.57 38.11
C ALA A 25 -3.07 -21.56 38.05
N ALA A 26 -1.84 -22.04 37.81
CA ALA A 26 -0.67 -21.18 37.60
C ALA A 26 -0.85 -20.26 36.39
N ARG A 27 -1.30 -20.80 35.25
CA ARG A 27 -1.64 -20.01 34.06
C ARG A 27 -2.75 -19.00 34.35
N ARG A 28 -3.77 -19.36 35.14
CA ARG A 28 -4.87 -18.45 35.50
C ARG A 28 -4.39 -17.28 36.36
N SER A 29 -3.38 -17.48 37.20
CA SER A 29 -2.79 -16.41 38.01
C SER A 29 -2.05 -15.35 37.16
N GLN A 30 -1.49 -15.76 36.02
CA GLN A 30 -0.77 -14.88 35.09
C GLN A 30 -1.70 -14.18 34.08
N GLN A 31 -2.92 -14.70 33.87
CA GLN A 31 -3.89 -14.10 32.96
C GLN A 31 -4.57 -12.85 33.54
N ALA A 32 -4.84 -11.87 32.69
CA ALA A 32 -5.63 -10.71 33.05
C ALA A 32 -7.03 -11.10 33.56
N LYS A 33 -7.50 -10.46 34.63
CA LYS A 33 -8.79 -10.74 35.28
C LYS A 33 -10.00 -10.68 34.32
N ARG A 34 -9.91 -9.88 33.25
CA ARG A 34 -10.96 -9.69 32.24
C ARG A 34 -10.95 -10.75 31.12
N LEU A 35 -10.02 -11.69 31.12
CA LEU A 35 -9.92 -12.72 30.08
C LEU A 35 -10.69 -14.00 30.42
N GLN A 36 -11.25 -14.63 29.39
CA GLN A 36 -11.86 -15.95 29.50
C GLN A 36 -10.82 -17.01 29.89
N LYS A 37 -11.22 -17.99 30.70
CA LYS A 37 -10.34 -19.07 31.19
C LYS A 37 -9.69 -19.89 30.06
N LYS A 38 -10.42 -20.08 28.94
CA LYS A 38 -9.93 -20.79 27.75
C LYS A 38 -9.07 -19.95 26.80
N SER A 39 -8.96 -18.63 27.01
CA SER A 39 -8.20 -17.77 26.10
C SER A 39 -6.71 -18.15 26.11
N PRO A 40 -6.05 -18.30 24.94
CA PRO A 40 -4.62 -18.56 24.84
C PRO A 40 -3.75 -17.37 25.27
N TYR A 41 -4.33 -16.16 25.29
CA TYR A 41 -3.61 -14.92 25.63
C TYR A 41 -3.52 -14.68 27.14
N THR A 42 -2.49 -13.93 27.55
CA THR A 42 -2.28 -13.48 28.94
C THR A 42 -2.82 -12.07 29.21
N LEU A 43 -2.77 -11.19 28.21
CA LEU A 43 -3.14 -9.78 28.32
C LEU A 43 -4.50 -9.46 27.69
N ALA A 44 -5.20 -8.46 28.24
CA ALA A 44 -6.45 -7.96 27.65
C ALA A 44 -6.20 -7.20 26.32
N PRO A 45 -7.14 -7.23 25.36
CA PRO A 45 -7.01 -6.56 24.06
C PRO A 45 -6.51 -5.11 24.10
N VAL A 46 -7.05 -4.30 25.01
CA VAL A 46 -6.65 -2.88 25.15
C VAL A 46 -5.22 -2.74 25.65
N GLN A 47 -4.80 -3.63 26.56
CA GLN A 47 -3.43 -3.65 27.08
C GLN A 47 -2.45 -4.09 25.99
N GLN A 48 -2.85 -5.04 25.14
CA GLN A 48 -2.05 -5.45 23.97
C GLN A 48 -1.83 -4.26 23.02
N VAL A 49 -2.89 -3.51 22.69
CA VAL A 49 -2.78 -2.31 21.83
C VAL A 49 -1.84 -1.27 22.44
N GLY A 50 -1.97 -0.96 23.74
CA GLY A 50 -1.10 0.01 24.40
C GLY A 50 0.38 -0.39 24.40
N LEU A 51 0.68 -1.68 24.61
CA LEU A 51 2.04 -2.21 24.52
C LEU A 51 2.60 -2.14 23.11
N CYS A 52 1.80 -2.50 22.11
CA CYS A 52 2.18 -2.37 20.71
C CYS A 52 2.47 -0.92 20.33
N ILE A 53 1.64 0.04 20.78
CA ILE A 53 1.86 1.48 20.56
C ILE A 53 3.18 1.93 21.19
N GLY A 54 3.43 1.57 22.45
CA GLY A 54 4.69 1.91 23.13
C GLY A 54 5.92 1.34 22.41
N ARG A 55 5.84 0.09 21.93
CA ARG A 55 6.88 -0.53 21.09
C ARG A 55 7.04 0.18 19.76
N GLY A 56 5.93 0.54 19.12
CA GLY A 56 5.88 1.26 17.85
C GLY A 56 6.61 2.60 17.92
N PHE A 57 6.29 3.42 18.93
CA PHE A 57 6.97 4.70 19.16
C PHE A 57 8.46 4.54 19.47
N LYS A 58 8.82 3.54 20.28
CA LYS A 58 10.23 3.29 20.59
C LYS A 58 11.03 2.91 19.35
N ARG A 59 10.43 2.12 18.45
CA ARG A 59 11.01 1.78 17.16
C ARG A 59 11.12 3.00 16.24
N MET A 60 10.06 3.82 16.15
CA MET A 60 10.10 5.06 15.36
C MET A 60 11.20 6.01 15.82
N ARG A 61 11.47 6.07 17.14
CA ARG A 61 12.54 6.90 17.70
C ARG A 61 13.93 6.30 17.46
N GLY A 62 14.05 4.98 17.39
CA GLY A 62 15.30 4.29 17.04
C GLY A 62 15.67 4.48 15.56
N ASP A 63 14.68 4.45 14.67
CA ASP A 63 14.86 4.57 13.22
C ASP A 63 14.46 5.97 12.71
N LEU A 64 15.09 7.01 13.26
CA LEU A 64 14.74 8.40 12.94
C LEU A 64 15.14 8.80 11.51
N SER A 65 16.18 8.19 10.95
CA SER A 65 16.76 8.52 9.64
C SER A 65 15.72 8.45 8.50
N PHE A 66 14.82 7.47 8.56
CA PHE A 66 13.77 7.29 7.55
C PHE A 66 12.70 8.39 7.61
N ASN A 67 12.29 8.78 8.81
CA ASN A 67 11.28 9.82 9.01
C ASN A 67 11.82 11.21 8.64
N ILE A 68 13.09 11.47 8.94
CA ILE A 68 13.75 12.73 8.58
C ILE A 68 13.93 12.84 7.06
N SER A 69 14.45 11.80 6.40
CA SER A 69 14.70 11.87 4.95
C SER A 69 13.41 12.14 4.17
N THR A 70 12.32 11.47 4.55
CA THR A 70 11.00 11.64 3.94
C THR A 70 10.45 13.05 4.20
N LEU A 71 10.64 13.60 5.41
CA LEU A 71 10.22 14.96 5.75
C LEU A 71 10.95 16.00 4.89
N VAL A 72 12.25 15.82 4.66
CA VAL A 72 13.07 16.72 3.83
C VAL A 72 12.59 16.70 2.38
N VAL A 73 12.41 15.50 1.79
CA VAL A 73 11.96 15.38 0.40
C VAL A 73 10.56 15.97 0.22
N SER A 74 9.62 15.65 1.11
CA SER A 74 8.26 16.19 1.06
C SER A 74 8.23 17.72 1.21
N SER A 75 9.10 18.28 2.05
CA SER A 75 9.24 19.73 2.20
C SER A 75 9.78 20.39 0.93
N LEU A 76 10.77 19.79 0.26
CA LEU A 76 11.30 20.28 -1.02
C LEU A 76 10.25 20.25 -2.13
N VAL A 77 9.51 19.14 -2.25
CA VAL A 77 8.42 19.02 -3.23
C VAL A 77 7.32 20.04 -2.98
N SER A 78 6.92 20.23 -1.70
CA SER A 78 5.97 21.28 -1.32
C SER A 78 6.42 22.65 -1.80
N MET A 79 7.69 22.98 -1.61
CA MET A 79 8.26 24.27 -1.98
C MET A 79 8.29 24.44 -3.50
N ILE A 80 8.74 23.44 -4.26
CA ILE A 80 8.78 23.48 -5.73
C ILE A 80 7.38 23.73 -6.30
N VAL A 81 6.39 22.96 -5.86
CA VAL A 81 5.00 23.08 -6.35
C VAL A 81 4.42 24.45 -6.01
N SER A 82 4.71 24.96 -4.82
CA SER A 82 4.22 26.28 -4.38
C SER A 82 4.84 27.43 -5.19
N ILE A 83 6.11 27.31 -5.59
CA ILE A 83 6.81 28.33 -6.39
C ILE A 83 6.28 28.39 -7.83
N ILE A 84 5.95 27.24 -8.43
CA ILE A 84 5.43 27.19 -9.82
C ILE A 84 4.15 28.03 -9.96
N PHE A 85 3.32 28.04 -8.93
CA PHE A 85 2.05 28.76 -8.87
C PHE A 85 2.13 29.96 -7.92
N TYR A 86 3.28 30.64 -7.88
CA TYR A 86 3.47 31.79 -7.00
C TYR A 86 2.48 32.92 -7.32
N ASP A 87 1.85 33.47 -6.28
CA ASP A 87 1.02 34.68 -6.29
C ASP A 87 0.02 34.79 -7.47
N LEU A 88 -1.00 33.91 -7.49
CA LEU A 88 -1.99 33.95 -8.57
C LEU A 88 -2.90 35.20 -8.50
N PRO A 89 -3.10 35.92 -9.62
CA PRO A 89 -3.96 37.09 -9.65
C PRO A 89 -5.42 36.73 -9.35
N ASN A 90 -6.19 37.68 -8.83
CA ASN A 90 -7.60 37.44 -8.41
C ASN A 90 -8.62 37.54 -9.55
N ASP A 91 -8.18 37.41 -10.79
CA ASP A 91 -9.00 37.57 -11.99
C ASP A 91 -9.44 36.22 -12.58
N THR A 92 -10.40 36.25 -13.51
CA THR A 92 -10.92 35.04 -14.16
C THR A 92 -9.85 34.28 -14.98
N SER A 93 -8.79 34.96 -15.39
CA SER A 93 -7.64 34.36 -16.08
C SER A 93 -6.90 33.33 -15.22
N SER A 94 -6.94 33.44 -13.89
CA SER A 94 -6.26 32.52 -12.98
C SER A 94 -7.10 31.28 -12.60
N MET A 95 -8.37 31.22 -13.02
CA MET A 95 -9.27 30.10 -12.70
C MET A 95 -8.72 28.75 -13.19
N TYR A 96 -8.12 28.74 -14.38
CA TYR A 96 -7.48 27.55 -14.92
C TYR A 96 -6.29 27.12 -14.06
N ASN A 97 -5.38 28.04 -13.74
CA ASN A 97 -4.20 27.76 -12.92
C ASN A 97 -4.56 27.30 -11.50
N ARG A 98 -5.62 27.87 -10.89
CA ARG A 98 -6.12 27.44 -9.57
C ARG A 98 -6.69 26.02 -9.61
N SER A 99 -7.41 25.66 -10.66
CA SER A 99 -7.95 24.32 -10.83
C SER A 99 -6.83 23.29 -11.04
N THR A 100 -5.86 23.62 -11.88
CA THR A 100 -4.66 22.81 -12.13
C THR A 100 -3.83 22.61 -10.86
N LEU A 101 -3.65 23.65 -10.05
CA LEU A 101 -2.97 23.57 -8.75
C LEU A 101 -3.67 22.61 -7.77
N LEU A 102 -5.00 22.68 -7.65
CA LEU A 102 -5.76 21.79 -6.76
C LEU A 102 -5.72 20.33 -7.26
N PHE A 103 -5.74 20.13 -8.58
CA PHE A 103 -5.57 18.82 -9.17
C PHE A 103 -4.19 18.23 -8.89
N PHE A 104 -3.12 19.01 -9.09
CA PHE A 104 -1.76 18.59 -8.75
C PHE A 104 -1.59 18.31 -7.26
N LEU A 105 -2.21 19.11 -6.38
CA LEU A 105 -2.23 18.84 -4.93
C LEU A 105 -2.78 17.44 -4.63
N ILE A 106 -3.92 17.06 -5.22
CA ILE A 106 -4.54 15.76 -4.98
C ILE A 106 -3.66 14.63 -5.52
N ILE A 107 -3.15 14.77 -6.75
CA ILE A 107 -2.28 13.75 -7.37
C ILE A 107 -0.98 13.58 -6.59
N LEU A 108 -0.31 14.67 -6.23
CA LEU A 108 0.93 14.61 -5.47
C LEU A 108 0.70 14.02 -4.09
N THR A 109 -0.42 14.34 -3.44
CA THR A 109 -0.82 13.70 -2.18
C THR A 109 -1.02 12.19 -2.36
N ALA A 110 -1.64 11.75 -3.46
CA ALA A 110 -1.82 10.34 -3.77
C ALA A 110 -0.47 9.63 -4.03
N LEU A 111 0.44 10.27 -4.76
CA LEU A 111 1.78 9.73 -5.04
C LEU A 111 2.64 9.69 -3.77
N THR A 112 2.62 10.72 -2.93
CA THR A 112 3.33 10.69 -1.65
C THR A 112 2.75 9.62 -0.73
N SER A 113 1.43 9.45 -0.69
CA SER A 113 0.78 8.40 0.11
C SER A 113 1.15 7.00 -0.37
N SER A 114 1.27 6.77 -1.68
CA SER A 114 1.67 5.47 -2.23
C SER A 114 3.15 5.15 -1.94
N LEU A 115 4.01 6.17 -1.91
CA LEU A 115 5.42 6.04 -1.52
C LEU A 115 5.58 5.87 0.01
N GLU A 116 4.74 6.52 0.81
CA GLU A 116 4.71 6.38 2.28
C GLU A 116 4.19 5.02 2.76
N VAL A 117 3.56 4.20 1.89
CA VAL A 117 3.18 2.79 2.16
C VAL A 117 4.43 1.90 2.29
N LYS A 118 5.51 2.38 2.92
CA LYS A 118 6.73 1.63 3.25
C LYS A 118 7.37 0.95 2.04
N LEU A 119 7.29 1.62 0.89
CA LEU A 119 8.17 1.41 -0.25
C LEU A 119 9.28 2.45 -0.14
N SER A 120 10.32 2.12 0.64
CA SER A 120 11.40 3.07 0.90
C SER A 120 12.17 3.41 -0.40
N PHE A 121 12.24 4.70 -0.69
CA PHE A 121 13.06 5.33 -1.73
C PHE A 121 14.57 5.06 -1.59
N ILE A 122 15.03 4.47 -0.48
CA ILE A 122 16.41 3.95 -0.31
C ILE A 122 16.73 2.84 -1.34
N MET A 123 15.73 2.32 -2.07
CA MET A 123 15.93 1.45 -3.23
C MET A 123 16.74 2.10 -4.37
N LEU A 124 16.81 3.44 -4.45
CA LEU A 124 17.55 4.14 -5.52
C LEU A 124 19.03 4.40 -5.21
N LEU A 125 19.49 4.21 -3.96
CA LEU A 125 20.88 4.46 -3.56
C LEU A 125 21.70 3.18 -3.31
N GLY A 126 21.33 2.07 -3.95
CA GLY A 126 22.27 0.99 -4.25
C GLY A 126 23.01 0.38 -3.04
N SER A 127 22.30 0.09 -1.95
CA SER A 127 22.83 -0.76 -0.88
C SER A 127 21.80 -1.83 -0.53
N ASP A 128 22.08 -3.02 -1.07
CA ASP A 128 21.62 -4.35 -0.68
C ASP A 128 20.21 -4.57 -0.10
N SER A 129 19.49 -5.48 -0.76
CA SER A 129 18.51 -6.41 -0.18
C SER A 129 17.21 -5.85 0.38
N HIS A 130 16.14 -5.99 -0.43
CA HIS A 130 14.78 -6.34 -0.02
C HIS A 130 14.42 -6.10 1.46
N SER A 131 13.97 -4.89 1.81
CA SER A 131 13.30 -4.66 3.09
C SER A 131 12.14 -3.68 2.90
N PHE A 132 11.10 -4.17 2.24
CA PHE A 132 9.79 -3.53 2.17
C PHE A 132 9.17 -3.67 3.56
N GLN A 133 9.15 -2.61 4.37
CA GLN A 133 8.90 -2.72 5.82
C GLN A 133 7.51 -3.30 6.17
N LEU A 134 6.53 -3.24 5.27
CA LEU A 134 5.25 -3.97 5.46
C LEU A 134 5.45 -5.49 5.49
N TYR A 135 6.34 -6.03 4.65
CA TYR A 135 6.62 -7.47 4.59
C TYR A 135 7.49 -7.94 5.74
N ASP A 136 8.47 -7.14 6.15
CA ASP A 136 9.29 -7.44 7.33
C ASP A 136 8.45 -7.40 8.62
N ARG A 137 7.49 -6.47 8.68
CA ARG A 137 6.48 -6.45 9.75
C ARG A 137 5.59 -7.69 9.75
N ARG A 138 5.11 -8.16 8.58
CA ARG A 138 4.23 -9.34 8.49
C ARG A 138 4.84 -10.57 9.15
N GLN A 139 6.10 -10.89 8.89
CA GLN A 139 6.75 -12.06 9.49
C GLN A 139 6.81 -11.96 11.02
N THR A 140 7.02 -10.75 11.56
CA THR A 140 7.01 -10.51 13.00
C THR A 140 5.61 -10.67 13.60
N VAL A 141 4.57 -10.16 12.92
CA VAL A 141 3.17 -10.30 13.37
C VAL A 141 2.71 -11.76 13.33
N GLU A 142 3.02 -12.48 12.26
CA GLU A 142 2.65 -13.89 12.11
C GLU A 142 3.32 -14.77 13.16
N LYS A 143 4.58 -14.51 13.49
CA LYS A 143 5.27 -15.18 14.61
C LYS A 143 4.59 -14.85 15.94
N HIS A 144 4.32 -13.57 16.22
CA HIS A 144 3.64 -13.17 17.45
C HIS A 144 2.21 -13.74 17.58
N ALA A 145 1.51 -13.94 16.45
CA ALA A 145 0.21 -14.60 16.40
C ALA A 145 0.33 -16.11 16.62
N ARG A 146 1.31 -16.78 15.98
CA ARG A 146 1.54 -18.23 16.10
C ARG A 146 1.94 -18.65 17.52
N TYR A 147 2.69 -17.81 18.23
CA TYR A 147 3.02 -18.02 19.65
C TYR A 147 1.95 -17.47 20.63
N ALA A 148 0.80 -17.01 20.13
CA ALA A 148 -0.30 -16.46 20.92
C ALA A 148 0.09 -15.29 21.87
N PHE A 149 1.08 -14.49 21.48
CA PHE A 149 1.52 -13.34 22.29
C PHE A 149 0.61 -12.12 22.13
N VAL A 150 0.22 -11.79 20.89
CA VAL A 150 -0.56 -10.60 20.55
C VAL A 150 -1.49 -10.89 19.38
N HIS A 151 -2.70 -10.33 19.42
CA HIS A 151 -3.60 -10.41 18.27
C HIS A 151 -3.12 -9.55 17.08
N PRO A 152 -3.24 -10.04 15.83
CA PRO A 152 -2.86 -9.27 14.64
C PRO A 152 -3.54 -7.89 14.53
N PHE A 153 -4.80 -7.77 14.97
CA PHE A 153 -5.51 -6.49 14.94
C PHE A 153 -4.89 -5.45 15.89
N ALA A 154 -4.30 -5.87 17.01
CA ALA A 154 -3.71 -4.94 17.98
C ALA A 154 -2.45 -4.27 17.40
N GLU A 155 -1.65 -5.04 16.65
CA GLU A 155 -0.50 -4.50 15.92
C GLU A 155 -0.93 -3.61 14.75
N ALA A 156 -2.02 -3.98 14.04
CA ALA A 156 -2.58 -3.15 12.98
C ALA A 156 -3.01 -1.77 13.49
N ILE A 157 -3.78 -1.71 14.60
CA ILE A 157 -4.20 -0.45 15.23
C ILE A 157 -2.98 0.34 15.69
N SER A 158 -2.01 -0.31 16.34
CA SER A 158 -0.81 0.37 16.80
C SER A 158 -0.05 1.05 15.67
N SER A 159 0.08 0.40 14.52
CA SER A 159 0.79 1.00 13.38
C SER A 159 0.06 2.21 12.81
N ILE A 160 -1.27 2.16 12.71
CA ILE A 160 -2.08 3.32 12.29
C ILE A 160 -1.86 4.51 13.24
N VAL A 161 -1.90 4.27 14.55
CA VAL A 161 -1.73 5.31 15.57
C VAL A 161 -0.32 5.92 15.53
N CYS A 162 0.71 5.11 15.28
CA CYS A 162 2.08 5.60 15.19
C CYS A 162 2.34 6.41 13.91
N ASP A 163 1.74 6.03 12.78
CA ASP A 163 1.97 6.68 11.48
C ASP A 163 1.18 8.01 11.36
N LEU A 164 -0.03 8.08 11.95
CA LEU A 164 -0.95 9.23 11.89
C LEU A 164 -0.33 10.61 12.26
N PRO A 165 0.40 10.78 13.38
CA PRO A 165 0.91 12.10 13.77
C PRO A 165 1.94 12.64 12.78
N TYR A 166 2.76 11.77 12.19
CA TYR A 166 3.77 12.15 11.21
C TYR A 166 3.12 12.62 9.90
N THR A 167 2.19 11.82 9.37
CA THR A 167 1.47 12.15 8.13
C THR A 167 0.62 13.41 8.27
N LEU A 168 -0.07 13.60 9.41
CA LEU A 168 -0.83 14.83 9.69
C LEU A 168 0.08 16.06 9.74
N LEU A 169 1.23 15.96 10.40
CA LEU A 169 2.18 17.05 10.49
C LEU A 169 2.72 17.43 9.11
N ASN A 170 3.10 16.44 8.28
CA ASN A 170 3.51 16.67 6.90
C ASN A 170 2.43 17.34 6.05
N CYS A 171 1.20 16.82 6.10
CA CYS A 171 0.07 17.38 5.37
C CYS A 171 -0.22 18.83 5.79
N LEU A 172 -0.06 19.14 7.08
CA LEU A 172 -0.26 20.49 7.62
C LEU A 172 0.79 21.46 7.09
N PHE A 173 2.06 21.07 7.12
CA PHE A 173 3.15 21.88 6.56
C PHE A 173 2.98 22.12 5.05
N PHE A 174 2.65 21.08 4.30
CA PHE A 174 2.42 21.16 2.86
C PHE A 174 1.26 22.10 2.53
N SER A 175 0.12 21.91 3.21
CA SER A 175 -1.11 22.67 2.98
C SER A 175 -0.95 24.14 3.34
N ILE A 176 -0.28 24.45 4.44
CA ILE A 176 -0.01 25.83 4.86
C ILE A 176 0.90 26.52 3.84
N THR A 177 2.02 25.90 3.49
CA THR A 177 3.00 26.48 2.56
C THR A 177 2.34 26.78 1.21
N LEU A 178 1.65 25.79 0.63
CA LEU A 178 1.02 25.94 -0.66
C LEU A 178 -0.08 27.01 -0.65
N TYR A 179 -0.96 27.01 0.36
CA TYR A 179 -2.09 27.94 0.41
C TYR A 179 -1.65 29.41 0.48
N PHE A 180 -0.64 29.70 1.31
CA PHE A 180 -0.16 31.07 1.48
C PHE A 180 0.74 31.54 0.35
N THR A 181 1.60 30.67 -0.21
CA THR A 181 2.50 31.05 -1.31
C THR A 181 1.77 31.31 -2.63
N THR A 182 0.70 30.58 -2.89
CA THR A 182 -0.04 30.67 -4.16
C THR A 182 -1.16 31.72 -4.15
N ASN A 183 -1.29 32.46 -3.04
CA ASN A 183 -2.29 33.50 -2.82
C ASN A 183 -3.72 33.04 -3.13
N LEU A 184 -4.10 31.88 -2.58
CA LEU A 184 -5.50 31.45 -2.56
C LEU A 184 -6.35 32.39 -1.69
N ARG A 185 -7.68 32.25 -1.77
CA ARG A 185 -8.64 33.15 -1.11
C ARG A 185 -8.32 33.37 0.38
N LYS A 186 -7.81 34.54 0.76
CA LYS A 186 -7.34 34.88 2.13
C LYS A 186 -8.39 34.88 3.26
N SER A 187 -9.60 34.40 3.03
CA SER A 187 -10.62 34.28 4.07
C SER A 187 -10.32 33.11 5.02
N LEU A 188 -10.40 33.35 6.33
CA LEU A 188 -10.15 32.33 7.36
C LEU A 188 -10.98 31.05 7.15
N SER A 189 -12.27 31.18 6.78
CA SER A 189 -13.15 30.03 6.55
C SER A 189 -12.72 29.16 5.36
N ALA A 190 -12.30 29.78 4.25
CA ALA A 190 -11.82 29.03 3.09
C ALA A 190 -10.52 28.26 3.38
N PHE A 191 -9.66 28.81 4.24
CA PHE A 191 -8.43 28.13 4.66
C PHE A 191 -8.74 26.86 5.47
N PHE A 192 -9.65 26.92 6.45
CA PHE A 192 -10.02 25.74 7.23
C PHE A 192 -10.77 24.69 6.41
N ILE A 193 -11.60 25.10 5.44
CA ILE A 193 -12.26 24.17 4.52
C ILE A 193 -11.22 23.47 3.63
N PHE A 194 -10.27 24.24 3.07
CA PHE A 194 -9.17 23.69 2.29
C PHE A 194 -8.33 22.71 3.13
N LEU A 195 -7.90 23.12 4.32
CA LEU A 195 -7.10 22.28 5.21
C LEU A 195 -7.85 21.01 5.62
N GLY A 196 -9.13 21.11 5.99
CA GLY A 196 -9.96 19.97 6.35
C GLY A 196 -10.14 18.99 5.19
N PHE A 197 -10.42 19.50 3.98
CA PHE A 197 -10.55 18.66 2.80
C PHE A 197 -9.24 17.98 2.40
N SER A 198 -8.11 18.70 2.47
CA SER A 198 -6.78 18.15 2.21
C SER A 198 -6.39 17.07 3.22
N MET A 199 -6.66 17.29 4.51
CA MET A 199 -6.43 16.31 5.57
C MET A 199 -7.30 15.05 5.39
N LEU A 200 -8.59 15.23 5.10
CA LEU A 200 -9.51 14.13 4.86
C LEU A 200 -9.09 13.32 3.62
N THR A 201 -8.75 13.99 2.53
CA THR A 201 -8.27 13.35 1.29
C THR A 201 -7.00 12.55 1.55
N THR A 202 -6.06 13.11 2.31
CA THR A 202 -4.81 12.42 2.70
C THR A 202 -5.12 11.17 3.53
N MET A 203 -5.99 11.26 4.52
CA MET A 203 -6.38 10.11 5.36
C MET A 203 -7.05 9.01 4.54
N VAL A 204 -7.96 9.37 3.63
CA VAL A 204 -8.65 8.41 2.76
C VAL A 204 -7.67 7.71 1.82
N LEU A 205 -6.81 8.47 1.15
CA LEU A 205 -5.81 7.91 0.23
C LEU A 205 -4.80 7.02 0.97
N PHE A 206 -4.36 7.43 2.16
CA PHE A 206 -3.45 6.65 2.99
C PHE A 206 -4.07 5.29 3.39
N MET A 207 -5.32 5.28 3.84
CA MET A 207 -6.02 4.04 4.19
C MET A 207 -6.29 3.16 2.97
N PHE A 208 -6.64 3.77 1.84
CA PHE A 208 -6.84 3.08 0.58
C PHE A 208 -5.58 2.33 0.13
N PHE A 209 -4.44 3.03 0.04
CA PHE A 209 -3.17 2.39 -0.33
C PHE A 209 -2.69 1.38 0.70
N ARG A 210 -2.95 1.60 1.99
CA ARG A 210 -2.65 0.64 3.05
C ARG A 210 -3.49 -0.64 2.92
N SER A 211 -4.77 -0.54 2.55
CA SER A 211 -5.63 -1.70 2.28
C SER A 211 -5.15 -2.48 1.06
N ILE A 212 -4.75 -1.81 -0.02
CA ILE A 212 -4.11 -2.45 -1.19
C ILE A 212 -2.81 -3.15 -0.78
N GLY A 213 -1.98 -2.47 0.02
CA GLY A 213 -0.74 -3.03 0.57
C GLY A 213 -0.96 -4.16 1.57
N ALA A 214 -2.15 -4.31 2.16
CA ALA A 214 -2.53 -5.44 3.01
C ALA A 214 -3.06 -6.63 2.20
N ALA A 215 -3.81 -6.35 1.11
CA ALA A 215 -4.34 -7.36 0.20
C ALA A 215 -3.25 -7.99 -0.68
N SER A 216 -2.22 -7.23 -1.06
CA SER A 216 -1.18 -7.68 -1.98
C SER A 216 0.04 -8.32 -1.28
N ARG A 217 0.65 -9.32 -1.92
CA ARG A 217 1.89 -9.98 -1.47
C ARG A 217 3.18 -9.43 -2.10
N SER A 218 3.06 -8.55 -3.09
CA SER A 218 4.13 -7.65 -3.55
C SER A 218 3.54 -6.48 -4.34
N LEU A 219 4.13 -5.28 -4.23
CA LEU A 219 3.73 -4.14 -5.06
C LEU A 219 4.01 -4.39 -6.55
N ALA A 220 5.08 -5.11 -6.87
CA ALA A 220 5.39 -5.51 -8.25
C ALA A 220 4.33 -6.48 -8.82
N GLN A 221 3.85 -7.44 -8.02
CA GLN A 221 2.76 -8.33 -8.43
C GLN A 221 1.45 -7.57 -8.59
N ALA A 222 1.13 -6.62 -7.70
CA ALA A 222 -0.08 -5.81 -7.80
C ALA A 222 -0.07 -4.94 -9.06
N LEU A 223 1.05 -4.26 -9.36
CA LEU A 223 1.19 -3.47 -10.59
C LEU A 223 1.08 -4.34 -11.84
N TYR A 224 1.74 -5.51 -11.85
CA TYR A 224 1.67 -6.46 -12.97
C TYR A 224 0.25 -7.00 -13.16
N ALA A 225 -0.44 -7.38 -12.08
CA ALA A 225 -1.82 -7.84 -12.13
C ALA A 225 -2.79 -6.74 -12.57
N THR A 226 -2.59 -5.49 -12.13
CA THR A 226 -3.39 -4.35 -12.63
C THR A 226 -3.10 -4.04 -14.09
N ALA A 227 -1.84 -4.13 -14.53
CA ALA A 227 -1.48 -3.91 -15.93
C ALA A 227 -2.09 -4.99 -16.82
N ILE A 228 -2.06 -6.26 -16.40
CA ILE A 228 -2.73 -7.37 -17.09
C ILE A 228 -4.25 -7.17 -17.08
N ALA A 229 -4.84 -6.80 -15.94
CA ALA A 229 -6.27 -6.55 -15.85
C ALA A 229 -6.69 -5.41 -16.78
N ILE A 230 -5.95 -4.29 -16.79
CA ILE A 230 -6.17 -3.21 -17.75
C ILE A 230 -6.05 -3.75 -19.17
N LEU A 231 -5.01 -4.54 -19.47
CA LEU A 231 -4.83 -5.14 -20.81
C LEU A 231 -6.00 -6.04 -21.23
N VAL A 232 -6.66 -6.71 -20.30
CA VAL A 232 -7.82 -7.59 -20.57
C VAL A 232 -9.13 -6.81 -20.64
N TYR A 233 -9.31 -5.81 -19.76
CA TYR A 233 -10.55 -5.05 -19.64
C TYR A 233 -10.66 -3.87 -20.61
N THR A 234 -9.54 -3.26 -21.03
CA THR A 234 -9.52 -2.30 -22.12
C THR A 234 -9.45 -3.08 -23.43
N THR A 235 -10.62 -3.54 -23.85
CA THR A 235 -10.92 -4.16 -25.13
C THR A 235 -10.11 -3.54 -26.28
N ASP A 236 -9.37 -4.38 -26.99
CA ASP A 236 -8.73 -4.13 -28.28
C ASP A 236 -7.66 -3.01 -28.35
N PHE A 237 -6.40 -3.42 -28.53
CA PHE A 237 -5.29 -2.50 -28.79
C PHE A 237 -5.13 -2.23 -30.27
N LEU A 238 -4.96 -0.97 -30.66
CA LEU A 238 -4.59 -0.59 -32.02
C LEU A 238 -3.16 -1.04 -32.31
N CYS A 239 -2.98 -1.70 -33.44
CA CYS A 239 -1.67 -2.14 -33.88
C CYS A 239 -0.80 -0.98 -34.38
N SER A 240 0.44 -0.93 -33.89
CA SER A 240 1.43 0.05 -34.32
C SER A 240 2.36 -0.46 -35.43
N ASN A 241 2.49 -1.78 -35.58
CA ASN A 241 3.39 -2.40 -36.54
C ASN A 241 2.63 -3.36 -37.48
N PHE A 242 2.56 -3.01 -38.75
CA PHE A 242 1.93 -3.80 -39.80
C PHE A 242 2.97 -4.43 -40.72
N VAL A 243 2.70 -5.65 -41.17
CA VAL A 243 3.48 -6.39 -42.15
C VAL A 243 2.61 -6.60 -43.39
N PRO A 244 3.10 -6.26 -44.61
CA PRO A 244 4.40 -5.66 -44.94
C PRO A 244 4.52 -4.19 -44.54
N SER A 245 5.74 -3.76 -44.17
CA SER A 245 6.02 -2.42 -43.65
C SER A 245 6.60 -1.50 -44.74
N GLY A 246 6.09 -0.28 -44.89
CA GLY A 246 6.61 0.74 -45.83
C GLY A 246 5.60 1.86 -46.12
N GLU A 247 6.07 3.01 -46.60
CA GLU A 247 5.25 4.22 -46.78
C GLU A 247 4.15 4.05 -47.84
N ASP A 248 4.43 3.27 -48.90
CA ASP A 248 3.46 2.95 -49.96
C ASP A 248 2.38 1.94 -49.51
N TYR A 249 2.71 1.08 -48.54
CA TYR A 249 1.78 0.07 -48.01
C TYR A 249 0.75 0.64 -47.03
N MET A 250 0.99 1.83 -46.48
CA MET A 250 0.03 2.56 -45.63
C MET A 250 -1.24 3.00 -46.39
N LYS A 251 -1.19 3.07 -47.73
CA LYS A 251 -2.30 3.52 -48.60
C LYS A 251 -3.19 2.39 -49.12
N VAL A 252 -2.85 1.13 -48.82
CA VAL A 252 -3.56 -0.06 -49.30
C VAL A 252 -4.72 -0.42 -48.34
N SER A 253 -5.78 -1.04 -48.87
CA SER A 253 -6.95 -1.47 -48.10
C SER A 253 -6.55 -2.31 -46.85
N PRO A 254 -7.20 -2.10 -45.69
CA PRO A 254 -6.89 -2.79 -44.44
C PRO A 254 -6.91 -4.33 -44.51
N ARG A 255 -7.58 -4.89 -45.53
CA ARG A 255 -7.67 -6.35 -45.74
C ARG A 255 -6.36 -6.99 -46.23
N ASN A 256 -5.41 -6.19 -46.70
CA ASN A 256 -4.13 -6.67 -47.25
C ASN A 256 -2.94 -6.44 -46.31
N ARG A 257 -3.20 -6.05 -45.05
CA ARG A 257 -2.18 -5.87 -44.02
C ARG A 257 -2.55 -6.69 -42.80
N MET A 258 -1.54 -7.26 -42.13
CA MET A 258 -1.73 -7.90 -40.83
C MET A 258 -0.83 -7.23 -39.79
N CYS A 259 -1.26 -7.27 -38.54
CA CYS A 259 -0.42 -6.82 -37.44
C CYS A 259 0.67 -7.85 -37.10
N SER A 260 1.88 -7.38 -36.79
CA SER A 260 3.01 -8.25 -36.41
C SER A 260 2.93 -8.79 -34.97
N ILE A 261 1.95 -8.33 -34.20
CA ILE A 261 1.78 -8.69 -32.80
C ILE A 261 1.09 -10.06 -32.69
N VAL A 262 1.59 -10.90 -31.76
CA VAL A 262 1.05 -12.24 -31.50
C VAL A 262 -0.42 -12.14 -31.06
N GLY A 263 -1.32 -12.87 -31.73
CA GLY A 263 -2.77 -12.82 -31.46
C GLY A 263 -3.58 -11.86 -32.34
N ALA A 264 -2.97 -11.30 -33.39
CA ALA A 264 -3.69 -10.54 -34.42
C ALA A 264 -4.58 -11.43 -35.31
N THR A 265 -5.80 -10.97 -35.58
CA THR A 265 -6.73 -11.61 -36.53
C THR A 265 -6.49 -11.11 -37.96
N LEU A 266 -6.77 -11.94 -38.96
CA LEU A 266 -6.50 -11.68 -40.39
C LEU A 266 -7.25 -10.48 -41.00
N GLU A 267 -8.24 -9.91 -40.31
CA GLU A 267 -9.09 -8.83 -40.85
C GLU A 267 -9.22 -7.61 -39.91
N GLY A 268 -8.35 -7.49 -38.89
CA GLY A 268 -8.44 -6.44 -37.87
C GLY A 268 -7.20 -5.58 -37.75
N ASP A 269 -7.38 -4.26 -37.62
CA ASP A 269 -6.32 -3.32 -37.18
C ASP A 269 -6.13 -3.34 -35.64
N THR A 270 -6.89 -4.19 -34.95
CA THR A 270 -6.90 -4.34 -33.49
C THR A 270 -6.47 -5.73 -33.05
N VAL A 271 -5.80 -5.80 -31.91
CA VAL A 271 -5.42 -7.04 -31.24
C VAL A 271 -6.12 -7.11 -29.90
N SER A 272 -6.87 -8.19 -29.69
CA SER A 272 -7.50 -8.47 -28.40
C SER A 272 -6.43 -8.80 -27.35
N GLY A 273 -6.49 -8.12 -26.20
CA GLY A 273 -5.57 -8.33 -25.09
C GLY A 273 -5.59 -9.77 -24.54
N SER A 274 -6.74 -10.45 -24.60
CA SER A 274 -6.87 -11.83 -24.16
C SER A 274 -6.15 -12.82 -25.08
N ASP A 275 -6.19 -12.63 -26.39
CA ASP A 275 -5.48 -13.47 -27.36
C ASP A 275 -3.97 -13.22 -27.33
N TYR A 276 -3.55 -11.97 -27.12
CA TYR A 276 -2.13 -11.64 -26.90
C TYR A 276 -1.57 -12.35 -25.67
N LEU A 277 -2.28 -12.31 -24.54
CA LEU A 277 -1.83 -12.95 -23.29
C LEU A 277 -1.84 -14.48 -23.40
N ARG A 278 -2.84 -15.06 -24.08
CA ARG A 278 -2.96 -16.50 -24.27
C ARG A 278 -1.89 -17.06 -25.21
N LEU A 279 -1.67 -16.41 -26.35
CA LEU A 279 -0.76 -16.90 -27.40
C LEU A 279 0.70 -16.48 -27.18
N GLY A 280 0.93 -15.30 -26.57
CA GLY A 280 2.28 -14.79 -26.31
C GLY A 280 2.90 -15.33 -25.02
N PHE A 281 2.10 -15.48 -23.95
CA PHE A 281 2.61 -15.85 -22.63
C PHE A 281 2.00 -17.15 -22.05
N GLY A 282 1.03 -17.77 -22.75
CA GLY A 282 0.35 -18.97 -22.24
C GLY A 282 -0.56 -18.71 -21.02
N TYR A 283 -0.86 -17.45 -20.70
CA TYR A 283 -1.72 -17.11 -19.58
C TYR A 283 -3.18 -17.13 -20.01
N GLY A 284 -3.96 -18.06 -19.45
CA GLY A 284 -5.42 -18.07 -19.52
C GLY A 284 -6.05 -17.33 -18.33
N GLU A 285 -7.36 -17.11 -18.38
CA GLU A 285 -8.11 -16.40 -17.32
C GLU A 285 -7.96 -17.05 -15.93
N SER A 286 -7.81 -18.37 -15.86
CA SER A 286 -7.59 -19.12 -14.62
C SER A 286 -6.27 -18.79 -13.92
N HIS A 287 -5.22 -18.42 -14.67
CA HIS A 287 -3.92 -18.06 -14.11
C HIS A 287 -3.92 -16.66 -13.47
N MET A 288 -4.78 -15.75 -13.93
CA MET A 288 -4.81 -14.37 -13.45
C MET A 288 -5.30 -14.26 -12.00
N VAL A 289 -6.29 -15.06 -11.61
CA VAL A 289 -6.79 -15.13 -10.22
C VAL A 289 -5.72 -15.71 -9.29
N SER A 290 -4.96 -16.69 -9.78
CA SER A 290 -3.87 -17.29 -9.01
C SER A 290 -2.72 -16.29 -8.78
N ILE A 291 -2.33 -15.51 -9.81
CA ILE A 291 -1.30 -14.48 -9.71
C ILE A 291 -1.70 -13.35 -8.75
N ALA A 292 -3.00 -12.99 -8.69
CA ALA A 292 -3.49 -11.98 -7.76
C ALA A 292 -3.50 -12.44 -6.29
N CYS A 293 -3.58 -13.76 -6.04
CA CYS A 293 -3.66 -14.35 -4.70
C CYS A 293 -2.33 -14.96 -4.18
N SER A 294 -1.34 -15.19 -5.05
CA SER A 294 -0.07 -15.87 -4.71
C SER A 294 1.03 -14.94 -4.25
#